data_AF-A0A0L0S4V7-F1
#
_entry.id   AF-A0A0L0S4V7-F1
#
_cell.length_a   1.000
_cell.length_b   1.000
_cell.length_c   1.000
_cell.angle_alpha   90.00
_cell.angle_beta   90.00
_cell.angle_gamma   90.00
#
_symmetry.space_group_name_H-M   'P 1'
#
loop_
_entity.id
_entity.type
_entity.pdbx_description
1 polymer ?
#
loop_
_entity_poly.entity_id
_entity_poly.type
_entity_poly.pdbx_seq_one_letter_code
_entity_poly.pdbx_strand_id
1 'polypeptide(L)'
;MSQSSTTSASAEPTKPLPLPFVDRTDDYDGECAEYHARTRREQRMCALLNAVRDKPNWARKWRDAEIRAKLTAEMKEAAAATSWPVPVVGRFRRVDSYASDDDEDEVMDDDEQRDRILEGPMPDADFAYVLKELDWEAENQPMLAGTDGVFALDEAVPKDVLTALVQQVHGLLENVPDHRKDWHPRSNNQVLDLVHPSLYPLVYGRTRVLDAPMLNLDDWRKFISGGAPKPAGSYTDKIFRQYMFLSEQFQWLPSDFAVDGEGKVAIKSYINNLHPEWHAALYPTLARVFECALPLLERVLGQVATPTPMRIDPDPYEWYDSYDEDDTENNQYASWDDWYENRVPNLPDPADEFDVAGHSFVPYSLRGRTLKVITKLANIHLTPSNPTYPGGSWHIEGMLNEAIVATALYYYDVDNITESHLEFRTGVKPPEYDQSDDHGISFAYALYRDGPLVQPWGHISARQGRMVAFPNMYQHHVAPFELADKSREGHRKIVAFFLVDPSSPIGEEVVSTSRVPPQQADWIADAWAKDGQFPLAAGQQLPREMIDAVVKKIDGAMTLDEAKELRLELMDERTSAVGEIEELAYSGATYNLCEH
;
A
#
# COMPACT_ATOMS: atom_id res chain seq x y z
N MET A 1 0.28 41.14 25.40
CA MET A 1 -0.95 40.32 25.41
C MET A 1 -0.59 39.01 24.74
N SER A 2 -0.52 37.94 25.52
CA SER A 2 -0.24 36.59 25.04
C SER A 2 -1.39 36.12 24.16
N GLN A 3 -1.15 35.88 22.88
CA GLN A 3 -2.06 35.05 22.09
C GLN A 3 -1.76 33.59 22.44
N SER A 4 -2.67 33.03 23.22
CA SER A 4 -2.83 31.61 23.44
C SER A 4 -2.96 30.91 22.09
N SER A 5 -1.93 30.15 21.69
CA SER A 5 -2.04 29.14 20.65
C SER A 5 -2.98 28.05 21.15
N THR A 6 -4.27 28.15 20.80
CA THR A 6 -5.18 27.02 20.90
C THR A 6 -4.71 25.97 19.90
N THR A 7 -3.99 24.97 20.40
CA THR A 7 -3.84 23.67 19.76
C THR A 7 -5.24 23.15 19.43
N SER A 8 -5.63 23.13 18.14
CA SER A 8 -6.78 22.34 17.74
C SER A 8 -6.42 20.89 18.03
N ALA A 9 -7.01 20.32 19.08
CA ALA A 9 -6.90 18.91 19.34
C ALA A 9 -7.39 18.18 18.09
N SER A 10 -6.53 17.39 17.44
CA SER A 10 -6.96 16.48 16.39
C SER A 10 -8.00 15.56 17.02
N ALA A 11 -9.25 15.62 16.57
CA ALA A 11 -10.26 14.68 17.02
C ALA A 11 -9.77 13.27 16.65
N GLU A 12 -9.70 12.36 17.62
CA GLU A 12 -9.55 10.94 17.30
C GLU A 12 -10.70 10.53 16.39
N PRO A 13 -10.46 9.68 15.38
CA PRO A 13 -11.50 9.28 14.45
C PRO A 13 -12.60 8.61 15.26
N THR A 14 -13.85 9.00 14.98
CA THR A 14 -15.03 8.51 15.70
C THR A 14 -15.37 7.06 15.34
N LYS A 15 -14.69 6.51 14.32
CA LYS A 15 -14.76 5.13 13.86
C LYS A 15 -13.33 4.61 13.58
N PRO A 16 -13.07 3.30 13.67
CA PRO A 16 -11.81 2.71 13.21
C PRO A 16 -11.52 3.10 11.76
N LEU A 17 -10.24 3.23 11.43
CA LEU A 17 -9.82 3.43 10.04
C LEU A 17 -10.08 2.16 9.23
N PRO A 18 -10.54 2.26 7.98
CA PRO A 18 -10.78 1.10 7.13
C PRO A 18 -9.47 0.33 6.85
N LEU A 19 -9.60 -0.99 6.82
CA LEU A 19 -8.56 -1.94 6.45
C LEU A 19 -9.00 -2.73 5.22
N PRO A 20 -8.06 -3.18 4.37
CA PRO A 20 -8.38 -3.84 3.09
C PRO A 20 -8.90 -5.28 3.23
N PHE A 21 -9.15 -5.73 4.46
CA PHE A 21 -9.49 -7.09 4.80
C PHE A 21 -11.00 -7.19 5.04
N VAL A 22 -11.79 -7.05 3.98
CA VAL A 22 -13.25 -7.18 4.02
C VAL A 22 -13.70 -7.99 2.82
N ASP A 23 -14.51 -9.01 3.07
CA ASP A 23 -15.13 -9.84 2.04
C ASP A 23 -16.30 -9.08 1.40
N ARG A 24 -16.10 -8.79 0.12
CA ARG A 24 -16.98 -8.00 -0.76
C ARG A 24 -17.68 -8.86 -1.81
N THR A 25 -17.59 -10.20 -1.76
CA THR A 25 -18.23 -11.08 -2.74
C THR A 25 -19.75 -10.87 -2.83
N ASP A 26 -20.40 -10.57 -1.69
CA ASP A 26 -21.81 -10.22 -1.59
C ASP A 26 -22.05 -8.71 -1.35
N ASP A 27 -21.13 -7.82 -1.76
CA ASP A 27 -21.22 -6.35 -1.55
C ASP A 27 -22.04 -5.65 -2.64
N TYR A 28 -23.22 -6.18 -2.94
CA TYR A 28 -24.11 -5.68 -4.00
C TYR A 28 -24.54 -4.23 -3.79
N ASP A 29 -24.71 -3.83 -2.52
CA ASP A 29 -25.13 -2.48 -2.13
C ASP A 29 -23.94 -1.52 -1.91
N GLY A 30 -22.69 -2.00 -2.05
CA GLY A 30 -21.49 -1.18 -1.86
C GLY A 30 -21.23 -0.70 -0.42
N GLU A 31 -21.79 -1.40 0.58
CA GLU A 31 -21.63 -1.04 1.99
C GLU A 31 -20.20 -1.26 2.50
N CYS A 32 -19.42 -2.12 1.86
CA CYS A 32 -18.08 -2.49 2.31
C CYS A 32 -16.96 -1.70 1.62
N ALA A 33 -17.17 -1.23 0.39
CA ALA A 33 -16.18 -0.42 -0.32
C ALA A 33 -16.15 1.04 0.19
N GLU A 34 -14.96 1.59 0.37
CA GLU A 34 -14.80 2.98 0.86
C GLU A 34 -14.81 4.01 -0.27
N TYR A 35 -14.39 3.62 -1.48
CA TYR A 35 -14.20 4.53 -2.61
C TYR A 35 -15.34 4.40 -3.63
N HIS A 36 -15.83 5.52 -4.13
CA HIS A 36 -16.81 5.53 -5.23
C HIS A 36 -16.13 5.22 -6.57
N ALA A 37 -16.88 4.59 -7.49
CA ALA A 37 -16.42 4.39 -8.85
C ALA A 37 -16.26 5.75 -9.56
N ARG A 38 -15.13 5.95 -10.23
CA ARG A 38 -14.86 7.14 -11.03
C ARG A 38 -15.36 6.95 -12.45
N THR A 39 -16.10 7.93 -12.96
CA THR A 39 -16.43 7.96 -14.39
C THR A 39 -15.16 7.99 -15.24
N ARG A 40 -15.22 7.57 -16.51
CA ARG A 40 -14.10 7.66 -17.47
C ARG A 40 -13.61 9.11 -17.63
N ARG A 41 -14.52 10.09 -17.57
CA ARG A 41 -14.18 11.53 -17.51
C ARG A 41 -13.33 11.84 -16.29
N GLU A 42 -13.77 11.43 -15.11
CA GLU A 42 -13.02 11.64 -13.88
C GLU A 42 -11.67 10.90 -13.88
N GLN A 43 -11.60 9.66 -14.37
CA GLN A 43 -10.33 8.93 -14.49
C GLN A 43 -9.31 9.68 -15.37
N ARG A 44 -9.78 10.34 -16.45
CA ARG A 44 -8.93 11.18 -17.31
C ARG A 44 -8.52 12.49 -16.62
N MET A 45 -9.42 13.11 -15.86
CA MET A 45 -9.10 14.26 -15.01
C MET A 45 -7.98 13.90 -14.02
N CYS A 46 -8.14 12.77 -13.31
CA CYS A 46 -7.12 12.21 -12.41
C CYS A 46 -5.79 11.95 -13.13
N ALA A 47 -5.79 11.47 -14.38
CA ALA A 47 -4.55 11.28 -15.13
C ALA A 47 -3.80 12.62 -15.38
N LEU A 48 -4.51 13.70 -15.71
CA LEU A 48 -3.91 15.03 -15.86
C LEU A 48 -3.38 15.58 -14.53
N LEU A 49 -4.15 15.40 -13.45
CA LEU A 49 -3.75 15.76 -12.10
C LEU A 49 -2.47 15.02 -11.69
N ASN A 50 -2.45 13.69 -11.84
CA ASN A 50 -1.31 12.83 -11.53
C ASN A 50 -0.05 13.23 -12.31
N ALA A 51 -0.19 13.57 -13.60
CA ALA A 51 0.93 14.00 -14.44
C ALA A 51 1.61 15.28 -13.93
N VAL A 52 0.88 16.16 -13.23
CA VAL A 52 1.44 17.33 -12.56
C VAL A 52 1.97 16.96 -11.18
N ARG A 53 1.13 16.31 -10.34
CA ARG A 53 1.40 16.01 -8.93
C ARG A 53 2.58 15.07 -8.72
N ASP A 54 2.86 14.18 -9.67
CA ASP A 54 4.02 13.30 -9.58
C ASP A 54 5.35 14.06 -9.80
N LYS A 55 5.35 15.21 -10.48
CA LYS A 55 6.60 15.96 -10.74
C LYS A 55 7.24 16.44 -9.44
N PRO A 56 8.59 16.48 -9.34
CA PRO A 56 9.23 16.91 -8.12
C PRO A 56 8.91 18.35 -7.73
N ASN A 57 8.54 18.59 -6.46
CA ASN A 57 8.12 19.90 -5.96
C ASN A 57 6.99 20.54 -6.80
N TRP A 58 6.04 19.75 -7.30
CA TRP A 58 5.00 20.20 -8.23
C TRP A 58 4.24 21.44 -7.72
N ALA A 59 3.83 21.48 -6.44
CA ALA A 59 3.02 22.56 -5.91
C ALA A 59 3.75 23.90 -5.95
N ARG A 60 5.06 23.89 -5.62
CA ARG A 60 5.92 25.08 -5.77
C ARG A 60 6.06 25.49 -7.23
N LYS A 61 6.24 24.52 -8.13
CA LYS A 61 6.35 24.75 -9.58
C LYS A 61 5.05 25.28 -10.17
N TRP A 62 3.90 24.83 -9.68
CA TRP A 62 2.58 25.26 -10.14
C TRP A 62 2.27 26.71 -9.75
N ARG A 63 2.81 27.19 -8.63
CA ARG A 63 2.71 28.61 -8.22
C ARG A 63 3.63 29.54 -9.04
N ASP A 64 4.59 29.00 -9.77
CA ASP A 64 5.42 29.79 -10.69
C ASP A 64 4.68 29.99 -12.01
N ALA A 65 4.48 31.25 -12.42
CA ALA A 65 3.63 31.57 -13.56
C ALA A 65 4.16 31.02 -14.90
N GLU A 66 5.48 30.98 -15.10
CA GLU A 66 6.07 30.49 -16.34
C GLU A 66 5.98 28.97 -16.41
N ILE A 67 6.32 28.29 -15.31
CA ILE A 67 6.22 26.83 -15.23
C ILE A 67 4.75 26.40 -15.33
N ARG A 68 3.83 27.09 -14.64
CA ARG A 68 2.38 26.84 -14.74
C ARG A 68 1.88 26.96 -16.17
N ALA A 69 2.27 28.00 -16.89
CA ALA A 69 1.86 28.19 -18.28
C ALA A 69 2.34 27.03 -19.16
N LYS A 70 3.59 26.57 -18.96
CA LYS A 70 4.13 25.40 -19.65
C LYS A 70 3.37 24.12 -19.32
N LEU A 71 3.17 23.83 -18.04
CA LEU A 71 2.44 22.63 -17.59
C LEU A 71 0.99 22.64 -18.08
N THR A 72 0.33 23.80 -18.05
CA THR A 72 -1.02 23.96 -18.59
C THR A 72 -1.06 23.68 -20.09
N ALA A 73 -0.04 24.09 -20.86
CA ALA A 73 0.05 23.78 -22.28
C ALA A 73 0.25 22.27 -22.54
N GLU A 74 1.12 21.60 -21.77
CA GLU A 74 1.30 20.15 -21.83
C GLU A 74 -0.01 19.41 -21.51
N MET A 75 -0.74 19.84 -20.48
CA MET A 75 -2.03 19.25 -20.12
C MET A 75 -3.11 19.50 -21.18
N LYS A 76 -3.15 20.68 -21.81
CA LYS A 76 -4.08 20.99 -22.91
C LYS A 76 -3.82 20.09 -24.12
N GLU A 77 -2.56 19.83 -24.44
CA GLU A 77 -2.21 18.90 -25.51
C GLU A 77 -2.70 17.47 -25.20
N ALA A 78 -2.49 16.99 -23.97
CA ALA A 78 -3.01 15.70 -23.52
C ALA A 78 -4.56 15.65 -23.48
N ALA A 79 -5.21 16.75 -23.10
CA ALA A 79 -6.67 16.91 -23.09
C ALA A 79 -7.28 16.95 -24.51
N ALA A 80 -6.52 17.34 -25.53
CA ALA A 80 -6.96 17.38 -26.92
C ALA A 80 -6.95 16.00 -27.62
N ALA A 81 -6.37 14.97 -27.00
CA ALA A 81 -6.41 13.61 -27.53
C ALA A 81 -7.88 13.13 -27.67
N THR A 82 -8.21 12.54 -28.82
CA THR A 82 -9.59 12.18 -29.21
C THR A 82 -10.01 10.77 -28.80
N SER A 83 -9.08 9.95 -28.30
CA SER A 83 -9.35 8.60 -27.81
C SER A 83 -9.14 8.56 -26.30
N TRP A 84 -10.09 7.95 -25.57
CA TRP A 84 -10.10 7.89 -24.11
C TRP A 84 -9.94 6.45 -23.60
N PRO A 85 -8.85 5.74 -23.93
CA PRO A 85 -8.61 4.46 -23.30
C PRO A 85 -8.28 4.71 -21.83
N VAL A 86 -9.17 4.28 -20.95
CA VAL A 86 -8.84 4.12 -19.53
C VAL A 86 -8.47 2.65 -19.29
N PRO A 87 -7.50 2.35 -18.43
CA PRO A 87 -7.18 0.96 -18.13
C PRO A 87 -8.38 0.30 -17.44
N VAL A 88 -8.66 -0.94 -17.82
CA VAL A 88 -9.74 -1.76 -17.25
C VAL A 88 -9.11 -2.93 -16.50
N VAL A 89 -9.67 -3.27 -15.34
CA VAL A 89 -9.29 -4.50 -14.63
C VAL A 89 -10.15 -5.64 -15.18
N GLY A 90 -9.53 -6.60 -15.87
CA GLY A 90 -10.22 -7.76 -16.45
C GLY A 90 -10.63 -8.80 -15.40
N ARG A 91 -11.53 -9.72 -15.79
CA ARG A 91 -11.95 -10.85 -14.97
C ARG A 91 -10.75 -11.76 -14.67
N PHE A 92 -10.54 -12.08 -13.39
CA PHE A 92 -9.48 -13.00 -13.00
C PHE A 92 -9.89 -14.44 -13.32
N ARG A 93 -9.13 -15.15 -14.17
CA ARG A 93 -9.32 -16.60 -14.40
C ARG A 93 -8.58 -17.36 -13.31
N ARG A 94 -9.29 -18.18 -12.54
CA ARG A 94 -8.70 -19.10 -11.56
C ARG A 94 -7.70 -20.02 -12.28
N VAL A 95 -6.44 -20.03 -11.87
CA VAL A 95 -5.49 -21.08 -12.30
C VAL A 95 -5.78 -22.30 -11.43
N ASP A 96 -6.88 -22.99 -11.70
CA ASP A 96 -7.18 -24.25 -11.05
C ASP A 96 -6.26 -25.34 -11.60
N SER A 97 -5.49 -25.99 -10.72
CA SER A 97 -4.64 -27.14 -11.06
C SER A 97 -5.42 -28.40 -11.47
N TYR A 98 -6.72 -28.29 -11.66
CA TYR A 98 -7.65 -29.37 -12.04
C TYR A 98 -8.56 -29.00 -13.22
N ALA A 99 -8.40 -27.82 -13.82
CA ALA A 99 -9.08 -27.53 -15.08
C ALA A 99 -8.53 -28.50 -16.14
N SER A 100 -9.36 -29.43 -16.59
CA SER A 100 -9.07 -30.27 -17.75
C SER A 100 -8.84 -29.38 -18.96
N ASP A 101 -7.93 -29.79 -19.84
CA ASP A 101 -7.60 -29.15 -21.13
C ASP A 101 -8.81 -29.00 -22.10
N ASP A 102 -10.04 -29.33 -21.66
CA ASP A 102 -11.27 -29.28 -22.45
C ASP A 102 -12.16 -28.04 -22.14
N ASP A 103 -11.78 -27.15 -21.20
CA ASP A 103 -12.46 -25.86 -20.97
C ASP A 103 -11.84 -24.72 -21.82
N GLU A 104 -11.48 -25.03 -23.07
CA GLU A 104 -11.23 -24.03 -24.11
C GLU A 104 -12.60 -23.53 -24.63
N ASP A 105 -12.79 -22.22 -24.59
CA ASP A 105 -13.79 -21.47 -25.35
C ASP A 105 -15.23 -21.30 -24.80
N GLU A 106 -15.37 -20.86 -23.54
CA GLU A 106 -16.42 -19.87 -23.21
C GLU A 106 -15.75 -18.51 -22.96
N VAL A 107 -15.09 -17.98 -23.99
CA VAL A 107 -15.02 -16.53 -24.17
C VAL A 107 -16.47 -16.12 -24.45
N MET A 108 -17.16 -15.55 -23.46
CA MET A 108 -18.45 -14.92 -23.71
C MET A 108 -18.23 -13.86 -24.79
N ASP A 109 -18.72 -14.19 -25.99
CA ASP A 109 -18.89 -13.34 -27.14
C ASP A 109 -19.67 -12.08 -26.71
N ASP A 110 -18.97 -10.96 -26.63
CA ASP A 110 -19.47 -9.60 -26.93
C ASP A 110 -18.26 -8.64 -26.96
N ASP A 111 -17.31 -8.93 -27.85
CA ASP A 111 -16.18 -8.04 -28.14
C ASP A 111 -16.68 -6.66 -28.66
N GLU A 112 -17.89 -6.57 -29.21
CA GLU A 112 -18.45 -5.31 -29.74
C GLU A 112 -18.86 -4.30 -28.64
N GLN A 113 -19.14 -4.73 -27.40
CA GLN A 113 -19.56 -3.82 -26.31
C GLN A 113 -18.39 -3.20 -25.53
N ARG A 114 -17.22 -3.87 -25.51
CA ARG A 114 -16.02 -3.35 -24.83
C ARG A 114 -15.40 -2.13 -25.52
N ASP A 115 -15.72 -1.93 -26.79
CA ASP A 115 -15.08 -0.98 -27.69
C ASP A 115 -15.74 0.41 -27.73
N ARG A 116 -16.93 0.61 -27.16
CA ARG A 116 -17.53 1.96 -27.04
C ARG A 116 -16.84 2.76 -25.92
N ILE A 117 -15.74 3.41 -26.28
CA ILE A 117 -15.05 4.39 -25.46
C ILE A 117 -15.63 5.79 -25.69
N LEU A 118 -15.43 6.70 -24.74
CA LEU A 118 -15.63 8.12 -24.99
C LEU A 118 -14.69 8.58 -26.11
N GLU A 119 -15.25 9.30 -27.09
CA GLU A 119 -14.52 9.90 -28.20
C GLU A 119 -14.52 11.43 -28.10
N GLY A 120 -13.51 12.07 -28.70
CA GLY A 120 -13.37 13.53 -28.76
C GLY A 120 -12.40 14.10 -27.73
N PRO A 121 -12.15 15.42 -27.71
CA PRO A 121 -11.32 16.04 -26.68
C PRO A 121 -12.03 16.05 -25.31
N MET A 122 -11.27 16.19 -24.23
CA MET A 122 -11.82 16.42 -22.88
C MET A 122 -12.71 17.69 -22.90
N PRO A 123 -13.91 17.65 -22.30
CA PRO A 123 -14.77 18.83 -22.14
C PRO A 123 -14.03 20.00 -21.46
N ASP A 124 -14.33 21.23 -21.91
CA ASP A 124 -13.72 22.43 -21.35
C ASP A 124 -14.03 22.59 -19.84
N ALA A 125 -15.21 22.15 -19.39
CA ALA A 125 -15.60 22.15 -17.99
C ALA A 125 -14.71 21.22 -17.13
N ASP A 126 -14.43 20.00 -17.59
CA ASP A 126 -13.52 19.05 -16.93
C ASP A 126 -12.13 19.64 -16.80
N PHE A 127 -11.61 20.18 -17.90
CA PHE A 127 -10.28 20.78 -17.91
C PHE A 127 -10.19 22.00 -16.99
N ALA A 128 -11.23 22.85 -16.99
CA ALA A 128 -11.30 24.00 -16.09
C ALA A 128 -11.36 23.58 -14.62
N TYR A 129 -12.08 22.51 -14.29
CA TYR A 129 -12.15 21.95 -12.94
C TYR A 129 -10.77 21.43 -12.49
N VAL A 130 -10.08 20.65 -13.33
CA VAL A 130 -8.71 20.16 -13.07
C VAL A 130 -7.76 21.32 -12.72
N LEU A 131 -7.85 22.45 -13.43
CA LEU A 131 -7.02 23.63 -13.13
C LEU A 131 -7.39 24.29 -11.80
N LYS A 132 -8.68 24.39 -11.46
CA LYS A 132 -9.14 24.93 -10.17
C LYS A 132 -8.68 24.05 -9.01
N GLU A 133 -8.76 22.74 -9.19
CA GLU A 133 -8.30 21.76 -8.20
C GLU A 133 -6.79 21.88 -7.97
N LEU A 134 -5.97 21.90 -9.04
CA LEU A 134 -4.52 22.09 -8.90
C LEU A 134 -4.16 23.42 -8.23
N ASP A 135 -4.90 24.49 -8.50
CA ASP A 135 -4.71 25.77 -7.82
C ASP A 135 -4.93 25.65 -6.32
N TRP A 136 -6.06 25.06 -5.91
CA TRP A 136 -6.38 24.88 -4.51
C TRP A 136 -5.40 23.95 -3.81
N GLU A 137 -5.07 22.81 -4.42
CA GLU A 137 -4.15 21.84 -3.84
C GLU A 137 -2.72 22.34 -3.78
N ALA A 138 -2.26 23.08 -4.80
CA ALA A 138 -0.94 23.66 -4.76
C ALA A 138 -0.80 24.57 -3.55
N GLU A 139 -1.86 25.24 -3.10
CA GLU A 139 -1.88 26.08 -1.89
C GLU A 139 -2.03 25.27 -0.60
N ASN A 140 -2.92 24.29 -0.57
CA ASN A 140 -3.41 23.65 0.65
C ASN A 140 -2.87 22.24 0.89
N GLN A 141 -2.57 21.48 -0.17
CA GLN A 141 -2.13 20.08 -0.14
C GLN A 141 -0.82 19.86 -0.92
N PRO A 142 0.27 20.58 -0.60
CA PRO A 142 1.50 20.56 -1.42
C PRO A 142 2.27 19.22 -1.40
N MET A 143 1.85 18.28 -0.56
CA MET A 143 2.45 16.94 -0.45
C MET A 143 1.66 15.87 -1.19
N LEU A 144 0.45 16.16 -1.70
CA LEU A 144 -0.29 15.20 -2.52
C LEU A 144 0.56 14.87 -3.76
N ALA A 145 0.66 13.61 -4.16
CA ALA A 145 1.62 13.20 -5.19
C ALA A 145 1.11 12.02 -6.00
N GLY A 146 1.18 12.15 -7.33
CA GLY A 146 0.52 11.20 -8.22
C GLY A 146 -0.97 11.16 -7.90
N THR A 147 -1.43 9.97 -7.50
CA THR A 147 -2.82 9.62 -7.21
C THR A 147 -3.39 10.23 -5.92
N ASP A 148 -4.72 10.49 -5.91
CA ASP A 148 -5.47 10.88 -4.70
C ASP A 148 -5.18 9.93 -3.51
N GLY A 149 -5.00 10.46 -2.31
CA GLY A 149 -4.66 9.69 -1.11
C GLY A 149 -3.20 9.24 -1.01
N VAL A 150 -2.37 9.49 -2.04
CA VAL A 150 -0.93 9.26 -2.02
C VAL A 150 -0.21 10.58 -1.77
N PHE A 151 0.72 10.57 -0.80
CA PHE A 151 1.49 11.76 -0.42
C PHE A 151 2.98 11.49 -0.57
N ALA A 152 3.74 12.45 -1.09
CA ALA A 152 5.19 12.31 -1.24
C ALA A 152 5.96 13.60 -0.95
N LEU A 153 7.23 13.42 -0.62
CA LEU A 153 8.24 14.46 -0.51
C LEU A 153 9.50 14.00 -1.24
N ASP A 154 10.01 14.85 -2.13
CA ASP A 154 11.34 14.68 -2.71
C ASP A 154 12.40 15.26 -1.77
N GLU A 155 13.56 14.61 -1.71
CA GLU A 155 14.64 14.99 -0.78
C GLU A 155 14.16 15.06 0.68
N ALA A 156 13.20 14.21 1.05
CA ALA A 156 12.52 14.26 2.35
C ALA A 156 13.47 14.09 3.54
N VAL A 157 14.52 13.29 3.35
CA VAL A 157 15.48 12.93 4.39
C VAL A 157 16.71 13.85 4.29
N PRO A 158 17.13 14.50 5.40
CA PRO A 158 18.32 15.34 5.41
C PRO A 158 19.58 14.62 4.91
N LYS A 159 20.45 15.34 4.19
CA LYS A 159 21.65 14.77 3.53
C LYS A 159 22.59 14.04 4.49
N ASP A 160 22.73 14.52 5.73
CA ASP A 160 23.51 13.86 6.77
C ASP A 160 22.92 12.49 7.14
N VAL A 161 21.58 12.41 7.27
CA VAL A 161 20.86 11.17 7.57
C VAL A 161 20.95 10.21 6.39
N LEU A 162 20.74 10.68 5.16
CA LEU A 162 20.86 9.86 3.96
C LEU A 162 22.27 9.28 3.82
N THR A 163 23.30 10.11 4.02
CA THR A 163 24.70 9.65 3.95
C THR A 163 24.96 8.58 5.02
N ALA A 164 24.49 8.79 6.25
CA ALA A 164 24.61 7.80 7.31
C ALA A 164 23.84 6.51 6.97
N LEU A 165 22.62 6.61 6.44
CA LEU A 165 21.81 5.47 6.04
C LEU A 165 22.52 4.63 4.98
N VAL A 166 22.98 5.23 3.88
CA VAL A 166 23.71 4.53 2.81
C VAL A 166 24.95 3.83 3.36
N GLN A 167 25.77 4.54 4.14
CA GLN A 167 27.01 3.99 4.71
C GLN A 167 26.73 2.83 5.69
N GLN A 168 25.75 2.99 6.56
CA GLN A 168 25.41 2.00 7.58
C GLN A 168 24.73 0.78 6.96
N VAL A 169 23.77 0.96 6.06
CA VAL A 169 23.13 -0.17 5.35
C VAL A 169 24.17 -0.93 4.53
N HIS A 170 25.02 -0.22 3.79
CA HIS A 170 26.10 -0.88 3.05
C HIS A 170 27.06 -1.64 3.97
N GLY A 171 27.60 -0.98 4.99
CA GLY A 171 28.63 -1.55 5.86
C GLY A 171 28.13 -2.64 6.81
N LEU A 172 26.87 -2.57 7.25
CA LEU A 172 26.30 -3.48 8.25
C LEU A 172 25.45 -4.59 7.64
N LEU A 173 24.76 -4.35 6.51
CA LEU A 173 23.77 -5.27 5.95
C LEU A 173 24.14 -5.79 4.55
N GLU A 174 24.69 -4.96 3.67
CA GLU A 174 25.00 -5.39 2.29
C GLU A 174 26.38 -6.04 2.13
N ASN A 175 27.39 -5.50 2.83
CA ASN A 175 28.78 -5.94 2.74
C ASN A 175 29.04 -7.20 3.59
N VAL A 176 28.26 -8.24 3.30
CA VAL A 176 28.39 -9.57 3.89
C VAL A 176 28.95 -10.54 2.84
N PRO A 177 29.63 -11.64 3.25
CA PRO A 177 30.04 -12.69 2.33
C PRO A 177 28.87 -13.19 1.47
N ASP A 178 29.10 -13.55 0.21
CA ASP A 178 28.02 -13.88 -0.74
C ASP A 178 27.07 -14.98 -0.24
N HIS A 179 27.58 -15.99 0.47
CA HIS A 179 26.76 -17.07 1.04
C HIS A 179 25.84 -16.61 2.19
N ARG A 180 26.04 -15.38 2.71
CA ARG A 180 25.17 -14.75 3.72
C ARG A 180 24.18 -13.76 3.12
N LYS A 181 24.27 -13.45 1.81
CA LYS A 181 23.26 -12.63 1.13
C LYS A 181 21.94 -13.39 1.09
N ASP A 182 20.88 -12.73 1.56
CA ASP A 182 19.55 -13.32 1.62
C ASP A 182 18.75 -12.88 0.38
N TRP A 183 18.96 -13.59 -0.72
CA TRP A 183 18.17 -13.39 -1.94
C TRP A 183 16.74 -13.87 -1.70
N HIS A 184 15.79 -12.99 -2.00
CA HIS A 184 14.38 -13.28 -1.85
C HIS A 184 14.00 -14.54 -2.66
N PRO A 185 13.30 -15.52 -2.07
CA PRO A 185 12.90 -16.72 -2.80
C PRO A 185 12.12 -16.37 -4.07
N ARG A 186 12.31 -17.15 -5.14
CA ARG A 186 11.59 -17.00 -6.42
C ARG A 186 11.83 -15.66 -7.15
N SER A 187 12.85 -14.87 -6.76
CA SER A 187 13.16 -13.56 -7.38
C SER A 187 14.27 -13.58 -8.45
N ASN A 188 14.74 -14.75 -8.87
CA ASN A 188 15.88 -14.90 -9.79
C ASN A 188 17.15 -14.13 -9.34
N ASN A 189 17.39 -14.05 -8.02
CA ASN A 189 18.47 -13.28 -7.41
C ASN A 189 18.48 -11.79 -7.82
N GLN A 190 17.30 -11.19 -7.99
CA GLN A 190 17.17 -9.74 -8.24
C GLN A 190 16.74 -8.97 -7.00
N VAL A 191 16.02 -9.60 -6.07
CA VAL A 191 15.57 -8.95 -4.83
C VAL A 191 16.42 -9.43 -3.67
N LEU A 192 17.17 -8.53 -3.05
CA LEU A 192 17.99 -8.79 -1.87
C LEU A 192 17.28 -8.28 -0.63
N ASP A 193 16.96 -9.19 0.28
CA ASP A 193 16.34 -8.89 1.57
C ASP A 193 17.44 -8.53 2.58
N LEU A 194 17.38 -7.32 3.14
CA LEU A 194 18.31 -6.86 4.19
C LEU A 194 17.66 -6.93 5.57
N VAL A 195 16.40 -6.49 5.66
CA VAL A 195 15.51 -6.66 6.80
C VAL A 195 14.16 -7.04 6.22
N HIS A 196 13.70 -8.28 6.43
CA HIS A 196 12.44 -8.74 5.88
C HIS A 196 11.51 -9.25 6.98
N PRO A 197 10.23 -8.82 7.04
CA PRO A 197 9.34 -9.17 8.14
C PRO A 197 8.93 -10.65 8.18
N SER A 198 8.99 -11.34 7.03
CA SER A 198 8.75 -12.79 6.95
C SER A 198 9.87 -13.67 7.50
N LEU A 199 11.02 -13.12 7.87
CA LEU A 199 12.08 -13.87 8.54
C LEU A 199 11.92 -13.71 10.06
N TYR A 200 12.01 -14.80 10.83
CA TYR A 200 11.71 -14.82 12.27
C TYR A 200 10.36 -14.17 12.65
N PRO A 201 9.23 -14.51 11.97
CA PRO A 201 7.92 -14.01 12.37
C PRO A 201 7.53 -14.56 13.75
N LEU A 202 6.42 -14.06 14.31
CA LEU A 202 5.71 -14.78 15.36
C LEU A 202 5.06 -16.00 14.73
N VAL A 203 5.28 -17.17 15.34
CA VAL A 203 4.63 -18.44 14.99
C VAL A 203 3.69 -18.80 16.13
N TYR A 204 2.38 -18.83 15.86
CA TYR A 204 1.39 -19.15 16.89
C TYR A 204 1.61 -20.58 17.42
N GLY A 205 1.41 -20.76 18.73
CA GLY A 205 1.69 -21.99 19.45
C GLY A 205 3.17 -22.22 19.78
N ARG A 206 4.09 -21.41 19.22
CA ARG A 206 5.55 -21.57 19.41
C ARG A 206 6.22 -20.32 20.00
N THR A 207 6.05 -19.16 19.36
CA THR A 207 6.73 -17.92 19.75
C THR A 207 6.28 -17.50 21.14
N ARG A 208 7.27 -17.25 22.00
CA ARG A 208 7.02 -16.88 23.40
C ARG A 208 6.77 -15.38 23.52
N VAL A 209 5.69 -15.03 24.20
CA VAL A 209 5.26 -13.64 24.43
C VAL A 209 5.24 -13.37 25.92
N LEU A 210 5.80 -12.24 26.32
CA LEU A 210 5.82 -11.74 27.69
C LEU A 210 4.44 -11.18 28.09
N ASP A 211 4.07 -11.34 29.37
CA ASP A 211 2.85 -10.76 29.92
C ASP A 211 2.89 -9.22 29.93
N ALA A 212 4.10 -8.66 30.13
CA ALA A 212 4.35 -7.22 30.09
C ALA A 212 5.47 -6.89 29.09
N PRO A 213 5.44 -5.71 28.44
CA PRO A 213 6.49 -5.31 27.52
C PRO A 213 7.81 -5.02 28.23
N MET A 214 8.91 -5.26 27.52
CA MET A 214 10.24 -4.75 27.83
C MET A 214 10.22 -3.23 27.76
N LEU A 215 10.70 -2.56 28.81
CA LEU A 215 10.59 -1.11 28.94
C LEU A 215 11.66 -0.36 28.13
N ASN A 216 12.82 -0.98 27.93
CA ASN A 216 13.94 -0.40 27.19
C ASN A 216 14.44 -1.35 26.11
N LEU A 217 14.96 -0.79 25.02
CA LEU A 217 15.56 -1.55 23.92
C LEU A 217 16.62 -2.54 24.42
N ASP A 218 17.47 -2.12 25.37
CA ASP A 218 18.58 -2.93 25.91
C ASP A 218 18.12 -4.04 26.88
N ASP A 219 16.84 -4.09 27.24
CA ASP A 219 16.33 -5.11 28.16
C ASP A 219 16.21 -6.50 27.53
N TRP A 220 16.30 -6.62 26.20
CA TRP A 220 16.08 -7.88 25.46
C TRP A 220 16.83 -9.09 26.02
N ARG A 221 18.07 -8.90 26.50
CA ARG A 221 18.88 -9.97 27.09
C ARG A 221 18.29 -10.58 28.36
N LYS A 222 17.64 -9.76 29.17
CA LYS A 222 17.07 -10.16 30.47
C LYS A 222 15.89 -11.11 30.30
N PHE A 223 15.26 -11.08 29.13
CA PHE A 223 14.03 -11.80 28.84
C PHE A 223 14.21 -12.92 27.82
N ILE A 224 15.44 -13.24 27.43
CA ILE A 224 15.74 -14.37 26.54
C ILE A 224 15.03 -15.63 27.07
N SER A 225 14.30 -16.30 26.18
CA SER A 225 13.50 -17.50 26.49
C SER A 225 12.36 -17.30 27.51
N GLY A 226 12.07 -16.05 27.89
CA GLY A 226 10.97 -15.69 28.78
C GLY A 226 9.60 -15.74 28.10
N GLY A 227 8.53 -15.56 28.88
CA GLY A 227 7.15 -15.56 28.39
C GLY A 227 6.59 -16.96 28.16
N ALA A 228 5.43 -17.04 27.51
CA ALA A 228 4.75 -18.29 27.16
C ALA A 228 4.37 -18.31 25.67
N PRO A 229 4.29 -19.49 25.03
CA PRO A 229 3.85 -19.59 23.64
C PRO A 229 2.49 -18.92 23.44
N LYS A 230 2.40 -18.01 22.46
CA LYS A 230 1.17 -17.30 22.14
C LYS A 230 0.24 -18.21 21.33
N PRO A 231 -0.93 -18.62 21.82
CA PRO A 231 -1.90 -19.33 20.99
C PRO A 231 -2.41 -18.42 19.86
N ALA A 232 -2.85 -19.03 18.76
CA ALA A 232 -3.62 -18.32 17.73
C ALA A 232 -4.83 -17.65 18.39
N GLY A 233 -5.19 -16.46 17.89
CA GLY A 233 -6.39 -15.76 18.36
C GLY A 233 -7.63 -16.60 18.09
N SER A 234 -8.57 -16.67 19.05
CA SER A 234 -9.92 -17.14 18.79
C SER A 234 -10.75 -15.90 18.47
N TYR A 235 -10.85 -15.57 17.19
CA TYR A 235 -11.71 -14.50 16.74
C TYR A 235 -13.15 -15.01 16.78
N THR A 236 -13.96 -14.43 17.68
CA THR A 236 -15.40 -14.77 17.79
C THR A 236 -16.16 -14.34 16.53
N ASP A 237 -17.40 -14.82 16.35
CA ASP A 237 -18.38 -14.49 15.26
C ASP A 237 -18.57 -12.99 14.89
N LYS A 238 -17.91 -12.06 15.60
CA LYS A 238 -17.96 -10.60 15.36
C LYS A 238 -17.17 -10.11 14.15
N ILE A 239 -16.47 -10.99 13.42
CA ILE A 239 -15.64 -10.66 12.26
C ILE A 239 -16.03 -11.54 11.05
N PHE A 240 -17.33 -11.77 10.86
CA PHE A 240 -17.85 -12.70 9.83
C PHE A 240 -17.37 -12.40 8.40
N ARG A 241 -17.13 -11.15 8.04
CA ARG A 241 -16.60 -10.77 6.71
C ARG A 241 -15.08 -10.62 6.64
N GLN A 242 -14.34 -10.87 7.71
CA GLN A 242 -12.88 -10.68 7.68
C GLN A 242 -12.07 -11.89 8.16
N TYR A 243 -12.73 -12.94 8.66
CA TYR A 243 -12.03 -14.11 9.22
C TYR A 243 -11.12 -14.81 8.20
N MET A 244 -11.48 -14.78 6.91
CA MET A 244 -10.68 -15.36 5.81
C MET A 244 -9.32 -14.68 5.64
N PHE A 245 -9.14 -13.45 6.15
CA PHE A 245 -7.88 -12.69 6.02
C PHE A 245 -6.96 -12.85 7.24
N LEU A 246 -7.30 -13.73 8.18
CA LEU A 246 -6.51 -14.00 9.36
C LEU A 246 -5.51 -15.12 9.10
N SER A 247 -4.23 -14.86 9.38
CA SER A 247 -3.29 -15.95 9.56
C SER A 247 -3.49 -16.60 10.93
N GLU A 248 -3.74 -17.90 10.92
CA GLU A 248 -3.74 -18.75 12.12
C GLU A 248 -2.33 -19.21 12.50
N GLN A 249 -1.34 -19.03 11.61
CA GLN A 249 0.02 -19.57 11.75
C GLN A 249 1.05 -18.51 12.12
N PHE A 250 0.97 -17.34 11.48
CA PHE A 250 2.02 -16.32 11.52
C PHE A 250 1.50 -14.92 11.84
N GLN A 251 2.37 -14.10 12.41
CA GLN A 251 2.19 -12.65 12.51
C GLN A 251 3.54 -11.98 12.31
N TRP A 252 3.63 -10.98 11.44
CA TRP A 252 4.79 -10.10 11.39
C TRP A 252 4.96 -9.36 12.72
N LEU A 253 6.22 -9.14 13.12
CA LEU A 253 6.58 -8.52 14.40
C LEU A 253 6.92 -7.03 14.22
N PRO A 254 6.00 -6.11 14.49
CA PRO A 254 6.31 -4.68 14.56
C PRO A 254 7.25 -4.37 15.71
N SER A 255 7.89 -3.21 15.63
CA SER A 255 8.64 -2.59 16.73
C SER A 255 7.94 -1.34 17.22
N ASP A 256 8.19 -0.99 18.48
CA ASP A 256 7.54 0.14 19.14
C ASP A 256 8.34 1.43 18.86
N PHE A 257 7.74 2.37 18.14
CA PHE A 257 8.31 3.67 17.79
C PHE A 257 7.60 4.74 18.64
N ALA A 258 8.26 5.27 19.65
CA ALA A 258 7.73 6.35 20.46
C ALA A 258 7.91 7.69 19.74
N VAL A 259 6.80 8.39 19.50
CA VAL A 259 6.75 9.71 18.88
C VAL A 259 6.40 10.74 19.95
N ASP A 260 7.26 11.72 20.19
CA ASP A 260 6.96 12.78 21.15
C ASP A 260 6.05 13.88 20.57
N GLY A 261 5.74 14.90 21.38
CA GLY A 261 4.89 16.02 20.94
C GLY A 261 5.49 16.86 19.80
N GLU A 262 6.82 16.86 19.66
CA GLU A 262 7.54 17.55 18.58
C GLU A 262 7.75 16.67 17.35
N GLY A 263 7.30 15.40 17.41
CA GLY A 263 7.41 14.44 16.32
C GLY A 263 8.79 13.80 16.24
N LYS A 264 9.58 13.86 17.30
CA LYS A 264 10.83 13.12 17.42
C LYS A 264 10.56 11.67 17.75
N VAL A 265 11.31 10.80 17.08
CA VAL A 265 11.07 9.36 17.11
C VAL A 265 12.20 8.68 17.85
N ALA A 266 11.85 7.80 18.77
CA ALA A 266 12.78 6.87 19.39
C ALA A 266 12.23 5.45 19.27
N ILE A 267 13.02 4.55 18.68
CA ILE A 267 12.69 3.13 18.60
C ILE A 267 12.94 2.51 19.98
N LYS A 268 11.90 1.93 20.59
CA LYS A 268 11.89 1.42 21.97
C LYS A 268 12.05 -0.08 22.09
N SER A 269 11.78 -0.83 21.03
CA SER A 269 12.01 -2.28 20.96
C SER A 269 12.80 -2.64 19.70
N TYR A 270 13.40 -3.83 19.67
CA TYR A 270 14.29 -4.19 18.56
C TYR A 270 13.52 -4.34 17.25
N ILE A 271 14.09 -3.89 16.14
CA ILE A 271 13.58 -4.19 14.80
C ILE A 271 13.80 -5.66 14.52
N ASN A 272 12.75 -6.39 14.15
CA ASN A 272 12.87 -7.80 13.82
C ASN A 272 13.96 -7.99 12.75
N ASN A 273 14.87 -8.93 12.99
CA ASN A 273 16.06 -9.22 12.17
C ASN A 273 17.17 -8.16 12.18
N LEU A 274 17.05 -7.11 12.99
CA LEU A 274 18.08 -6.10 13.15
C LEU A 274 18.64 -6.13 14.57
N HIS A 275 19.75 -6.83 14.78
CA HIS A 275 20.38 -7.00 16.10
C HIS A 275 20.62 -5.65 16.82
N PRO A 276 20.12 -5.45 18.06
CA PRO A 276 20.23 -4.18 18.80
C PRO A 276 21.65 -3.66 19.01
N GLU A 277 22.61 -4.54 19.29
CA GLU A 277 24.02 -4.13 19.43
C GLU A 277 24.80 -4.07 18.12
N TRP A 278 24.76 -5.11 17.28
CA TRP A 278 25.58 -5.15 16.06
C TRP A 278 25.19 -4.02 15.09
N HIS A 279 23.91 -3.65 15.10
CA HIS A 279 23.36 -2.62 14.23
C HIS A 279 22.93 -1.37 15.03
N ALA A 280 23.47 -1.16 16.23
CA ALA A 280 23.08 -0.07 17.13
C ALA A 280 23.09 1.31 16.45
N ALA A 281 24.04 1.55 15.55
CA ALA A 281 24.17 2.81 14.82
C ALA A 281 23.03 3.07 13.83
N LEU A 282 22.36 2.02 13.34
CA LEU A 282 21.29 2.12 12.34
C LEU A 282 19.94 2.49 12.96
N TYR A 283 19.68 2.11 14.21
CA TYR A 283 18.45 2.45 14.93
C TYR A 283 18.14 3.96 14.97
N PRO A 284 19.03 4.85 15.45
CA PRO A 284 18.76 6.29 15.46
C PRO A 284 18.63 6.87 14.04
N THR A 285 19.33 6.29 13.05
CA THR A 285 19.19 6.69 11.64
C THR A 285 17.80 6.35 11.12
N LEU A 286 17.32 5.12 11.31
CA LEU A 286 15.98 4.69 10.90
C LEU A 286 14.88 5.48 11.62
N ALA A 287 15.07 5.80 12.90
CA ALA A 287 14.17 6.68 13.63
C ALA A 287 14.05 8.05 12.95
N ARG A 288 15.18 8.68 12.58
CA ARG A 288 15.19 9.96 11.84
C ARG A 288 14.60 9.86 10.43
N VAL A 289 14.73 8.73 9.76
CA VAL A 289 14.04 8.50 8.47
C VAL A 289 12.53 8.43 8.70
N PHE A 290 12.07 7.71 9.73
CA PHE A 290 10.65 7.64 10.08
C PHE A 290 10.07 8.99 10.54
N GLU A 291 10.84 9.84 11.23
CA GLU A 291 10.44 11.23 11.53
C GLU A 291 10.00 11.99 10.28
N CYS A 292 10.69 11.75 9.15
CA CYS A 292 10.37 12.39 7.87
C CYS A 292 9.10 11.81 7.22
N ALA A 293 8.72 10.58 7.57
CA ALA A 293 7.51 9.92 7.08
C ALA A 293 6.25 10.36 7.82
N LEU A 294 6.38 10.82 9.07
CA LEU A 294 5.24 11.20 9.92
C LEU A 294 4.26 12.15 9.22
N PRO A 295 4.65 13.29 8.63
CA PRO A 295 3.69 14.21 8.02
C PRO A 295 2.92 13.60 6.85
N LEU A 296 3.53 12.64 6.13
CA LEU A 296 2.90 11.92 5.03
C LEU A 296 1.89 10.89 5.55
N LEU A 297 2.28 10.10 6.56
CA LEU A 297 1.40 9.13 7.20
C LEU A 297 0.20 9.81 7.88
N GLU A 298 0.42 10.91 8.61
CA GLU A 298 -0.67 11.69 9.23
C GLU A 298 -1.69 12.17 8.19
N ARG A 299 -1.23 12.52 6.97
CA ARG A 299 -2.09 12.91 5.85
C ARG A 299 -2.83 11.75 5.22
N VAL A 300 -2.16 10.63 4.99
CA VAL A 300 -2.79 9.39 4.54
C VAL A 300 -3.96 9.04 5.46
N LEU A 301 -3.71 9.01 6.77
CA LEU A 301 -4.74 8.65 7.75
C LEU A 301 -5.88 9.68 7.80
N GLY A 302 -5.58 10.97 7.67
CA GLY A 302 -6.59 12.02 7.58
C GLY A 302 -7.47 11.89 6.33
N GLN A 303 -6.86 11.60 5.17
CA GLN A 303 -7.57 11.41 3.90
C GLN A 303 -8.38 10.11 3.89
N VAL A 304 -7.87 9.04 4.50
CA VAL A 304 -8.63 7.79 4.66
C VAL A 304 -9.89 8.01 5.50
N ALA A 305 -9.81 8.83 6.54
CA ALA A 305 -10.98 9.20 7.35
C ALA A 305 -11.93 10.19 6.66
N THR A 306 -11.51 10.81 5.55
CA THR A 306 -12.30 11.78 4.78
C THR A 306 -11.96 11.61 3.29
N PRO A 307 -12.49 10.56 2.63
CA PRO A 307 -12.16 10.26 1.24
C PRO A 307 -12.48 11.41 0.30
N THR A 308 -11.70 11.54 -0.78
CA THR A 308 -11.94 12.55 -1.83
C THR A 308 -13.33 12.35 -2.45
N PRO A 309 -14.16 13.40 -2.57
CA PRO A 309 -15.46 13.29 -3.22
C PRO A 309 -15.33 13.01 -4.72
N MET A 310 -16.42 12.54 -5.34
CA MET A 310 -16.49 12.42 -6.80
C MET A 310 -16.43 13.81 -7.45
N ARG A 311 -15.71 13.91 -8.57
CA ARG A 311 -15.65 15.14 -9.37
C ARG A 311 -16.83 15.26 -10.32
N ILE A 312 -17.31 14.11 -10.79
CA ILE A 312 -18.48 13.98 -11.66
C ILE A 312 -19.39 12.93 -11.03
N ASP A 313 -20.59 13.37 -10.65
CA ASP A 313 -21.61 12.58 -9.97
C ASP A 313 -22.86 12.50 -10.87
N PRO A 314 -22.90 11.54 -11.82
CA PRO A 314 -24.04 11.38 -12.70
C PRO A 314 -25.21 10.69 -11.98
N ASP A 315 -26.43 11.07 -12.33
CA ASP A 315 -27.65 10.32 -11.95
C ASP A 315 -27.99 9.31 -13.08
N PRO A 316 -27.79 8.01 -12.87
CA PRO A 316 -28.02 6.98 -13.89
C PRO A 316 -29.49 6.86 -14.31
N TYR A 317 -30.43 7.36 -13.51
CA TYR A 317 -31.86 7.33 -13.83
C TYR A 317 -32.29 8.49 -14.74
N GLU A 318 -31.45 9.52 -14.87
CA GLU A 318 -31.76 10.76 -15.60
C GLU A 318 -30.70 11.07 -16.69
N TRP A 319 -29.69 10.23 -16.89
CA TRP A 319 -28.60 10.48 -17.84
C TRP A 319 -28.91 10.15 -19.31
N TYR A 320 -30.11 9.66 -19.63
CA TYR A 320 -30.52 9.43 -21.02
C TYR A 320 -31.58 10.43 -21.44
N ASP A 321 -31.51 10.88 -22.69
CA ASP A 321 -32.62 11.62 -23.30
C ASP A 321 -33.87 10.73 -23.34
N SER A 322 -35.04 11.29 -23.02
CA SER A 322 -36.30 10.53 -23.04
C SER A 322 -36.73 10.18 -24.47
N TYR A 323 -37.13 8.94 -24.70
CA TYR A 323 -37.81 8.55 -25.93
C TYR A 323 -39.32 8.78 -25.82
N ASP A 324 -39.87 9.62 -26.71
CA ASP A 324 -41.32 9.87 -26.83
C ASP A 324 -41.84 9.26 -28.15
N GLU A 325 -42.68 8.23 -28.04
CA GLU A 325 -43.32 7.57 -29.19
C GLU A 325 -44.24 8.51 -29.98
N ASP A 326 -44.79 9.55 -29.33
CA ASP A 326 -45.74 10.48 -29.93
C ASP A 326 -45.04 11.70 -30.58
N ASP A 327 -43.78 11.99 -30.26
CA ASP A 327 -43.00 13.10 -30.85
C ASP A 327 -42.17 12.68 -32.07
N THR A 328 -42.86 12.27 -33.14
CA THR A 328 -42.21 11.85 -34.40
C THR A 328 -41.43 12.96 -35.14
N GLU A 329 -41.56 14.25 -34.74
CA GLU A 329 -40.86 15.36 -35.39
C GLU A 329 -39.48 15.65 -34.76
N ASN A 330 -39.30 15.40 -33.46
CA ASN A 330 -38.03 15.63 -32.75
C ASN A 330 -37.30 14.35 -32.31
N ASN A 331 -37.89 13.16 -32.50
CA ASN A 331 -37.24 11.93 -32.11
C ASN A 331 -35.99 11.68 -32.96
N GLN A 332 -34.82 11.67 -32.32
CA GLN A 332 -33.54 11.39 -32.98
C GLN A 332 -33.39 9.91 -33.35
N TYR A 333 -34.24 9.05 -32.79
CA TYR A 333 -34.21 7.60 -32.94
C TYR A 333 -35.40 7.11 -33.75
N ALA A 334 -35.18 6.08 -34.56
CA ALA A 334 -36.18 5.51 -35.45
C ALA A 334 -37.23 4.65 -34.73
N SER A 335 -36.90 4.12 -33.55
CA SER A 335 -37.77 3.29 -32.71
C SER A 335 -37.29 3.27 -31.25
N TRP A 336 -38.07 2.66 -30.36
CA TRP A 336 -37.66 2.42 -28.98
C TRP A 336 -36.43 1.53 -28.90
N ASP A 337 -36.37 0.47 -29.73
CA ASP A 337 -35.20 -0.42 -29.83
C ASP A 337 -33.95 0.36 -30.27
N ASP A 338 -34.09 1.25 -31.27
CA ASP A 338 -32.99 2.10 -31.76
C ASP A 338 -32.50 3.07 -30.68
N TRP A 339 -33.43 3.66 -29.91
CA TRP A 339 -33.06 4.45 -28.73
C TRP A 339 -32.33 3.60 -27.69
N TYR A 340 -32.83 2.43 -27.34
CA TYR A 340 -32.22 1.59 -26.32
C TYR A 340 -30.80 1.11 -26.71
N GLU A 341 -30.60 0.74 -27.98
CA GLU A 341 -29.31 0.25 -28.49
C GLU A 341 -28.27 1.37 -28.72
N ASN A 342 -28.72 2.59 -29.02
CA ASN A 342 -27.86 3.70 -29.43
C ASN A 342 -27.89 4.93 -28.50
N ARG A 343 -28.64 4.88 -27.39
CA ARG A 343 -28.57 5.91 -26.33
C ARG A 343 -27.17 5.95 -25.72
N VAL A 344 -26.72 7.14 -25.38
CA VAL A 344 -25.42 7.40 -24.77
C VAL A 344 -25.64 8.18 -23.48
N PRO A 345 -25.04 7.78 -22.35
CA PRO A 345 -25.15 8.54 -21.11
C PRO A 345 -24.66 9.97 -21.26
N ASN A 346 -25.51 10.93 -20.92
CA ASN A 346 -25.19 12.33 -20.77
C ASN A 346 -24.58 12.56 -19.38
N LEU A 347 -23.26 12.45 -19.29
CA LEU A 347 -22.53 12.73 -18.06
C LEU A 347 -22.59 14.24 -17.76
N PRO A 348 -22.95 14.65 -16.53
CA PRO A 348 -22.99 16.07 -16.19
C PRO A 348 -21.59 16.67 -16.20
N ASP A 349 -21.51 17.99 -16.41
CA ASP A 349 -20.28 18.72 -16.13
C ASP A 349 -19.98 18.74 -14.63
N PRO A 350 -18.70 18.75 -14.23
CA PRO A 350 -18.34 18.93 -12.84
C PRO A 350 -18.86 20.29 -12.33
N ALA A 351 -19.07 20.40 -11.03
CA ALA A 351 -19.60 21.62 -10.43
C ALA A 351 -18.77 22.86 -10.80
N ASP A 352 -19.45 23.96 -11.12
CA ASP A 352 -18.81 25.24 -11.45
C ASP A 352 -17.92 25.76 -10.31
N GLU A 353 -18.33 25.54 -9.07
CA GLU A 353 -17.56 25.88 -7.88
C GLU A 353 -16.77 24.67 -7.39
N PHE A 354 -15.49 24.91 -7.05
CA PHE A 354 -14.65 23.85 -6.47
C PHE A 354 -15.06 23.61 -5.01
N ASP A 355 -15.37 22.35 -4.67
CA ASP A 355 -15.76 21.97 -3.32
C ASP A 355 -14.56 21.94 -2.37
N VAL A 356 -14.24 23.13 -1.84
CA VAL A 356 -13.19 23.30 -0.83
C VAL A 356 -13.47 22.47 0.42
N ALA A 357 -14.74 22.33 0.82
CA ALA A 357 -15.10 21.65 2.06
C ALA A 357 -14.88 20.14 1.95
N GLY A 358 -15.35 19.51 0.86
CA GLY A 358 -15.16 18.09 0.61
C GLY A 358 -13.71 17.68 0.36
N HIS A 359 -12.88 18.58 -0.19
CA HIS A 359 -11.45 18.32 -0.38
C HIS A 359 -10.60 18.64 0.86
N SER A 360 -11.18 19.28 1.88
CA SER A 360 -10.48 19.62 3.12
C SER A 360 -10.53 18.47 4.11
N PHE A 361 -9.37 18.11 4.67
CA PHE A 361 -9.26 17.13 5.75
C PHE A 361 -8.24 17.58 6.79
N VAL A 362 -8.35 17.04 8.00
CA VAL A 362 -7.39 17.27 9.08
C VAL A 362 -6.47 16.06 9.17
N PRO A 363 -5.13 16.23 9.08
CA PRO A 363 -4.19 15.13 9.29
C PRO A 363 -4.38 14.49 10.67
N TYR A 364 -4.39 13.16 10.71
CA TYR A 364 -4.49 12.42 11.96
C TYR A 364 -3.14 12.40 12.67
N SER A 365 -3.02 13.12 13.79
CA SER A 365 -1.76 13.27 14.51
C SER A 365 -1.27 11.94 15.11
N LEU A 366 -0.05 11.56 14.74
CA LEU A 366 0.67 10.40 15.29
C LEU A 366 1.58 10.78 16.47
N ARG A 367 1.68 12.07 16.78
CA ARG A 367 2.51 12.63 17.86
C ARG A 367 1.96 12.27 19.25
N GLY A 368 2.87 12.08 20.20
CA GLY A 368 2.54 11.71 21.58
C GLY A 368 2.11 10.25 21.74
N ARG A 369 2.32 9.40 20.74
CA ARG A 369 1.93 7.98 20.72
C ARG A 369 3.16 7.07 20.60
N THR A 370 3.03 5.85 21.08
CA THR A 370 3.93 4.75 20.72
C THR A 370 3.27 3.95 19.61
N LEU A 371 3.86 3.98 18.42
CA LEU A 371 3.34 3.33 17.23
C LEU A 371 3.98 1.94 17.08
N LYS A 372 3.23 0.98 16.54
CA LYS A 372 3.76 -0.31 16.11
C LYS A 372 4.11 -0.21 14.62
N VAL A 373 5.39 -0.37 14.30
CA VAL A 373 5.91 -0.18 12.94
C VAL A 373 6.69 -1.42 12.51
N ILE A 374 6.28 -2.02 11.41
CA ILE A 374 7.04 -3.10 10.77
C ILE A 374 8.02 -2.45 9.79
N THR A 375 9.30 -2.78 9.92
CA THR A 375 10.36 -2.19 9.09
C THR A 375 10.87 -3.23 8.09
N LYS A 376 10.98 -2.84 6.82
CA LYS A 376 11.54 -3.67 5.74
C LYS A 376 12.61 -2.88 4.98
N LEU A 377 13.75 -3.51 4.72
CA LEU A 377 14.80 -2.99 3.85
C LEU A 377 15.04 -4.02 2.75
N ALA A 378 14.88 -3.60 1.50
CA ALA A 378 15.04 -4.47 0.35
C ALA A 378 15.65 -3.69 -0.81
N ASN A 379 16.44 -4.40 -1.61
CA ASN A 379 17.07 -3.86 -2.80
C ASN A 379 16.67 -4.68 -4.02
N ILE A 380 16.37 -4.01 -5.13
CA ILE A 380 16.33 -4.64 -6.44
C ILE A 380 17.67 -4.37 -7.15
N HIS A 381 18.32 -5.42 -7.63
CA HIS A 381 19.57 -5.36 -8.38
C HIS A 381 19.35 -5.88 -9.81
N LEU A 382 19.88 -5.13 -10.78
CA LEU A 382 19.92 -5.49 -12.19
C LEU A 382 21.37 -5.54 -12.66
N THR A 383 21.70 -6.54 -13.47
CA THR A 383 23.05 -6.73 -14.03
C THR A 383 22.97 -6.82 -15.54
N PRO A 384 24.09 -6.61 -16.27
CA PRO A 384 24.09 -6.80 -17.73
C PRO A 384 23.61 -8.19 -18.18
N SER A 385 23.79 -9.23 -17.36
CA SER A 385 23.30 -10.58 -17.66
C SER A 385 21.85 -10.83 -17.23
N ASN A 386 21.27 -9.97 -16.38
CA ASN A 386 19.88 -10.01 -15.94
C ASN A 386 19.32 -8.57 -15.87
N PRO A 387 19.10 -7.92 -17.03
CA PRO A 387 18.97 -6.46 -17.12
C PRO A 387 17.55 -5.93 -16.89
N THR A 388 16.57 -6.80 -16.71
CA THR A 388 15.14 -6.44 -16.67
C THR A 388 14.49 -7.03 -15.42
N TYR A 389 13.77 -6.21 -14.68
CA TYR A 389 12.86 -6.63 -13.62
C TYR A 389 11.44 -6.76 -14.20
N PRO A 390 10.80 -7.94 -14.13
CA PRO A 390 9.51 -8.17 -14.78
C PRO A 390 8.32 -7.51 -14.07
N GLY A 391 8.54 -6.86 -12.93
CA GLY A 391 7.48 -6.33 -12.07
C GLY A 391 7.18 -7.23 -10.88
N GLY A 392 6.43 -6.68 -9.91
CA GLY A 392 5.87 -7.43 -8.78
C GLY A 392 4.42 -7.86 -9.04
N SER A 393 3.90 -8.73 -8.18
CA SER A 393 2.46 -9.05 -8.16
C SER A 393 1.64 -7.94 -7.51
N TRP A 394 0.37 -7.82 -7.86
CA TRP A 394 -0.58 -7.01 -7.10
C TRP A 394 -0.74 -7.58 -5.70
N HIS A 395 -0.57 -6.73 -4.68
CA HIS A 395 -0.70 -7.11 -3.28
C HIS A 395 -1.04 -5.91 -2.39
N ILE A 396 -1.45 -6.22 -1.17
CA ILE A 396 -1.47 -5.32 -0.02
C ILE A 396 -0.46 -5.81 1.01
N GLU A 397 -0.13 -4.98 1.98
CA GLU A 397 0.82 -5.35 3.02
C GLU A 397 0.11 -6.11 4.16
N GLY A 398 0.68 -7.27 4.48
CA GLY A 398 0.28 -8.08 5.62
C GLY A 398 -1.09 -8.74 5.55
N MET A 399 -1.62 -9.07 6.72
CA MET A 399 -2.92 -9.73 6.96
C MET A 399 -3.72 -9.00 8.04
N LEU A 400 -4.96 -9.43 8.25
CA LEU A 400 -5.85 -8.78 9.23
C LEU A 400 -5.25 -8.77 10.64
N ASN A 401 -4.60 -9.86 11.06
CA ASN A 401 -3.94 -9.97 12.36
C ASN A 401 -2.65 -9.12 12.49
N GLU A 402 -2.24 -8.41 11.43
CA GLU A 402 -1.15 -7.43 11.43
C GLU A 402 -1.67 -5.99 11.33
N ALA A 403 -2.95 -5.80 10.97
CA ALA A 403 -3.69 -4.54 11.01
C ALA A 403 -2.93 -3.35 10.39
N ILE A 404 -2.24 -3.56 9.28
CA ILE A 404 -1.50 -2.50 8.60
C ILE A 404 -2.48 -1.55 7.91
N VAL A 405 -2.46 -0.28 8.30
CA VAL A 405 -3.37 0.76 7.78
C VAL A 405 -2.73 1.64 6.71
N ALA A 406 -1.40 1.84 6.79
CA ALA A 406 -0.69 2.69 5.85
C ALA A 406 0.77 2.25 5.68
N THR A 407 1.33 2.56 4.53
CA THR A 407 2.71 2.24 4.16
C THR A 407 3.46 3.52 3.84
N ALA A 408 4.71 3.62 4.29
CA ALA A 408 5.66 4.63 3.84
C ALA A 408 6.90 3.97 3.22
N LEU A 409 7.29 4.40 2.02
CA LEU A 409 8.48 3.94 1.30
C LEU A 409 9.45 5.09 1.09
N TYR A 410 10.73 4.84 1.33
CA TYR A 410 11.81 5.78 1.06
C TYR A 410 12.81 5.19 0.07
N TYR A 411 12.90 5.81 -1.10
CA TYR A 411 13.83 5.48 -2.18
C TYR A 411 15.20 6.11 -1.94
N TYR A 412 16.03 5.46 -1.13
CA TYR A 412 17.24 6.09 -0.62
C TYR A 412 18.44 5.99 -1.57
N ASP A 413 18.45 5.03 -2.48
CA ASP A 413 19.53 4.83 -3.46
C ASP A 413 18.97 4.15 -4.73
N VAL A 414 18.89 4.91 -5.82
CA VAL A 414 18.35 4.50 -7.12
C VAL A 414 19.34 4.93 -8.20
N ASP A 415 19.86 3.97 -8.95
CA ASP A 415 20.90 4.20 -9.96
C ASP A 415 20.77 3.26 -11.16
N ASN A 416 21.08 3.79 -12.34
CA ASN A 416 21.13 3.07 -13.61
C ASN A 416 19.89 2.27 -14.03
N ILE A 417 18.69 2.73 -13.69
CA ILE A 417 17.45 2.09 -14.13
C ILE A 417 16.60 3.06 -14.96
N THR A 418 15.76 2.52 -15.83
CA THR A 418 14.66 3.25 -16.43
C THR A 418 13.67 3.71 -15.36
N GLU A 419 12.70 4.54 -15.73
CA GLU A 419 11.66 4.95 -14.78
C GLU A 419 10.95 3.72 -14.20
N SER A 420 10.80 3.68 -12.88
CA SER A 420 10.12 2.63 -12.12
C SER A 420 8.89 3.24 -11.49
N HIS A 421 7.74 2.59 -11.67
CA HIS A 421 6.46 3.04 -11.11
C HIS A 421 6.01 2.07 -10.01
N LEU A 422 5.39 2.63 -8.98
CA LEU A 422 4.53 1.91 -8.05
C LEU A 422 3.10 2.25 -8.45
N GLU A 423 2.40 1.28 -9.03
CA GLU A 423 1.03 1.47 -9.52
C GLU A 423 0.03 1.00 -8.48
N PHE A 424 -1.12 1.67 -8.46
CA PHE A 424 -2.20 1.48 -7.50
C PHE A 424 -3.50 1.14 -8.21
N ARG A 425 -4.29 0.28 -7.59
CA ARG A 425 -5.71 0.06 -7.88
C ARG A 425 -6.48 -0.12 -6.58
N THR A 426 -7.78 0.06 -6.62
CA THR A 426 -8.61 -0.12 -5.43
C THR A 426 -10.00 -0.64 -5.78
N GLY A 427 -10.61 -1.30 -4.81
CA GLY A 427 -12.01 -1.70 -4.88
C GLY A 427 -12.91 -0.48 -4.82
N VAL A 428 -13.92 -0.42 -5.68
CA VAL A 428 -14.89 0.67 -5.74
C VAL A 428 -16.30 0.18 -5.42
N LYS A 429 -17.14 1.08 -4.93
CA LYS A 429 -18.57 0.84 -4.79
C LYS A 429 -19.20 0.57 -6.16
N PRO A 430 -20.19 -0.32 -6.26
CA PRO A 430 -21.03 -0.39 -7.45
C PRO A 430 -21.67 0.98 -7.68
N PRO A 431 -21.61 1.53 -8.90
CA PRO A 431 -22.41 2.71 -9.24
C PRO A 431 -23.90 2.37 -9.15
N GLU A 432 -24.74 3.36 -8.88
CA GLU A 432 -26.18 3.21 -9.09
C GLU A 432 -26.46 2.92 -10.58
N TYR A 433 -27.59 2.28 -10.89
CA TYR A 433 -27.94 1.91 -12.26
C TYR A 433 -29.44 1.71 -12.46
N ASP A 434 -29.90 1.88 -13.71
CA ASP A 434 -31.21 1.41 -14.14
C ASP A 434 -31.16 -0.07 -14.57
N GLN A 435 -32.26 -0.79 -14.39
CA GLN A 435 -32.30 -2.23 -14.63
C GLN A 435 -31.96 -2.52 -16.11
N SER A 436 -31.03 -3.46 -16.32
CA SER A 436 -30.53 -3.87 -17.64
C SER A 436 -29.67 -2.83 -18.40
N ASP A 437 -29.24 -1.74 -17.76
CA ASP A 437 -28.39 -0.72 -18.36
C ASP A 437 -26.87 -1.01 -18.28
N ASP A 438 -26.44 -2.20 -18.72
CA ASP A 438 -25.01 -2.57 -18.75
C ASP A 438 -24.21 -1.61 -19.65
N HIS A 439 -24.87 -1.09 -20.68
CA HIS A 439 -24.29 -0.17 -21.64
C HIS A 439 -23.88 1.15 -20.98
N GLY A 440 -24.81 1.77 -20.25
CA GLY A 440 -24.55 3.05 -19.62
C GLY A 440 -23.40 2.98 -18.63
N ILE A 441 -23.36 1.92 -17.83
CA ILE A 441 -22.34 1.73 -16.81
C ILE A 441 -20.96 1.44 -17.42
N SER A 442 -20.88 0.57 -18.43
CA SER A 442 -19.60 0.28 -19.12
C SER A 442 -19.05 1.48 -19.89
N PHE A 443 -19.92 2.28 -20.49
CA PHE A 443 -19.57 3.54 -21.13
C PHE A 443 -19.09 4.56 -20.09
N ALA A 444 -19.87 4.80 -19.03
CA ALA A 444 -19.62 5.85 -18.06
C ALA A 444 -18.44 5.55 -17.13
N TYR A 445 -18.25 4.30 -16.68
CA TYR A 445 -17.31 3.95 -15.60
C TYR A 445 -16.18 3.00 -16.01
N ALA A 446 -16.26 2.39 -17.20
CA ALA A 446 -15.39 1.28 -17.59
C ALA A 446 -15.48 0.06 -16.67
N LEU A 447 -16.68 -0.16 -16.10
CA LEU A 447 -17.05 -1.35 -15.34
C LEU A 447 -17.97 -2.20 -16.21
N TYR A 448 -17.74 -3.51 -16.25
CA TYR A 448 -18.45 -4.40 -17.17
C TYR A 448 -19.27 -5.39 -16.38
N ARG A 449 -20.41 -5.82 -16.95
CA ARG A 449 -21.21 -6.92 -16.39
C ARG A 449 -20.30 -8.07 -16.03
N ASP A 450 -20.52 -8.63 -14.85
CA ASP A 450 -19.80 -9.79 -14.34
C ASP A 450 -18.29 -9.54 -14.12
N GLY A 451 -17.82 -8.31 -14.32
CA GLY A 451 -16.45 -7.87 -14.12
C GLY A 451 -16.21 -7.38 -12.69
N PRO A 452 -14.93 -7.24 -12.31
CA PRO A 452 -14.56 -6.84 -10.95
C PRO A 452 -14.90 -5.37 -10.68
N LEU A 453 -15.42 -5.09 -9.48
CA LEU A 453 -15.59 -3.73 -8.95
C LEU A 453 -14.25 -3.16 -8.44
N VAL A 454 -13.29 -3.04 -9.37
CA VAL A 454 -11.93 -2.56 -9.14
C VAL A 454 -11.55 -1.60 -10.26
N GLN A 455 -11.01 -0.43 -9.90
CA GLN A 455 -10.49 0.53 -10.87
C GLN A 455 -9.00 0.80 -10.65
N PRO A 456 -8.21 1.01 -11.73
CA PRO A 456 -6.88 1.58 -11.60
C PRO A 456 -6.97 2.94 -10.92
N TRP A 457 -6.08 3.19 -9.96
CA TRP A 457 -6.06 4.42 -9.18
C TRP A 457 -4.94 5.37 -9.65
N GLY A 458 -3.93 4.84 -10.33
CA GLY A 458 -2.82 5.60 -10.92
C GLY A 458 -1.47 5.10 -10.40
N HIS A 459 -0.45 5.96 -10.39
CA HIS A 459 0.89 5.55 -9.98
C HIS A 459 1.69 6.69 -9.38
N ILE A 460 2.82 6.33 -8.76
CA ILE A 460 3.88 7.26 -8.35
C ILE A 460 5.22 6.76 -8.88
N SER A 461 6.06 7.66 -9.38
CA SER A 461 7.39 7.25 -9.82
C SER A 461 8.37 7.12 -8.66
N ALA A 462 9.13 6.02 -8.64
CA ALA A 462 10.23 5.77 -7.73
C ALA A 462 11.45 6.61 -8.13
N ARG A 463 11.80 7.60 -7.32
CA ARG A 463 12.90 8.54 -7.59
C ARG A 463 13.87 8.59 -6.43
N GLN A 464 15.15 8.81 -6.72
CA GLN A 464 16.18 9.01 -5.71
C GLN A 464 15.75 10.09 -4.70
N GLY A 465 15.83 9.76 -3.42
CA GLY A 465 15.50 10.66 -2.31
C GLY A 465 14.01 10.93 -2.11
N ARG A 466 13.11 10.28 -2.87
CA ARG A 466 11.67 10.41 -2.68
C ARG A 466 11.19 9.53 -1.52
N MET A 467 10.38 10.12 -0.64
CA MET A 467 9.58 9.41 0.33
C MET A 467 8.11 9.49 -0.08
N VAL A 468 7.40 8.38 -0.04
CA VAL A 468 5.98 8.28 -0.38
C VAL A 468 5.24 7.57 0.74
N ALA A 469 4.01 8.00 1.04
CA ALA A 469 3.08 7.27 1.89
C ALA A 469 1.73 7.11 1.21
N PHE A 470 1.08 5.96 1.43
CA PHE A 470 -0.21 5.61 0.84
C PHE A 470 -0.98 4.67 1.78
N PRO A 471 -2.32 4.60 1.67
CA PRO A 471 -3.13 3.71 2.49
C PRO A 471 -2.96 2.25 2.05
N ASN A 472 -3.03 1.31 3.00
CA ASN A 472 -2.97 -0.12 2.68
C ASN A 472 -4.20 -0.62 1.91
N MET A 473 -5.26 0.20 1.84
CA MET A 473 -6.43 0.03 0.95
C MET A 473 -6.09 0.09 -0.54
N TYR A 474 -4.92 0.63 -0.91
CA TYR A 474 -4.47 0.64 -2.28
C TYR A 474 -3.63 -0.61 -2.53
N GLN A 475 -4.25 -1.58 -3.21
CA GLN A 475 -3.51 -2.68 -3.76
C GLN A 475 -2.51 -2.12 -4.76
N HIS A 476 -1.27 -2.58 -4.68
CA HIS A 476 -0.19 -2.02 -5.44
C HIS A 476 0.75 -3.08 -5.98
N HIS A 477 1.51 -2.69 -6.99
CA HIS A 477 2.62 -3.49 -7.49
C HIS A 477 3.71 -2.58 -8.05
N VAL A 478 4.93 -3.12 -8.13
CA VAL A 478 6.04 -2.47 -8.81
C VAL A 478 5.93 -2.81 -10.29
N ALA A 479 5.81 -1.80 -11.16
CA ALA A 479 5.79 -1.98 -12.60
C ALA A 479 7.14 -2.51 -13.13
N PRO A 480 7.19 -3.16 -14.30
CA PRO A 480 8.43 -3.61 -14.92
C PRO A 480 9.40 -2.43 -15.18
N PHE A 481 10.70 -2.67 -15.04
CA PHE A 481 11.73 -1.71 -15.41
C PHE A 481 13.04 -2.41 -15.79
N GLU A 482 13.96 -1.71 -16.44
CA GLU A 482 15.24 -2.29 -16.88
C GLU A 482 16.42 -1.35 -16.64
N LEU A 483 17.63 -1.83 -16.94
CA LEU A 483 18.83 -0.99 -16.94
C LEU A 483 18.72 0.13 -17.98
N ALA A 484 19.01 1.36 -17.55
CA ALA A 484 19.11 2.51 -18.47
C ALA A 484 20.37 2.40 -19.35
N ASP A 485 21.52 2.08 -18.75
CA ASP A 485 22.74 1.66 -19.45
C ASP A 485 22.98 0.16 -19.20
N LYS A 486 22.70 -0.65 -20.22
CA LYS A 486 22.81 -2.13 -20.17
C LYS A 486 24.26 -2.64 -20.01
N SER A 487 25.26 -1.76 -20.05
CA SER A 487 26.68 -2.13 -19.84
C SER A 487 27.11 -2.10 -18.37
N ARG A 488 26.30 -1.48 -17.49
CA ARG A 488 26.61 -1.29 -16.07
C ARG A 488 25.50 -1.87 -15.21
N GLU A 489 25.83 -2.27 -13.99
CA GLU A 489 24.82 -2.67 -13.00
C GLU A 489 23.94 -1.48 -12.59
N GLY A 490 22.75 -1.78 -12.07
CA GLY A 490 21.79 -0.80 -11.59
C GLY A 490 21.00 -1.33 -10.41
N HIS A 491 20.40 -0.43 -9.65
CA HIS A 491 19.64 -0.81 -8.46
C HIS A 491 18.54 0.18 -8.10
N ARG A 492 17.60 -0.33 -7.30
CA ARG A 492 16.57 0.43 -6.61
C ARG A 492 16.51 -0.07 -5.17
N LYS A 493 16.90 0.77 -4.22
CA LYS A 493 16.95 0.41 -2.80
C LYS A 493 15.92 1.18 -2.00
N ILE A 494 15.23 0.49 -1.10
CA ILE A 494 14.14 1.05 -0.30
C ILE A 494 14.28 0.77 1.20
N VAL A 495 13.80 1.73 1.99
CA VAL A 495 13.32 1.48 3.36
C VAL A 495 11.80 1.58 3.33
N ALA A 496 11.12 0.59 3.89
CA ALA A 496 9.68 0.55 4.01
C ALA A 496 9.27 0.49 5.49
N PHE A 497 8.24 1.26 5.84
CA PHE A 497 7.60 1.26 7.14
C PHE A 497 6.11 0.96 6.96
N PHE A 498 5.65 -0.13 7.54
CA PHE A 498 4.24 -0.48 7.58
C PHE A 498 3.68 -0.10 8.94
N LEU A 499 2.76 0.85 8.95
CA LEU A 499 2.12 1.36 10.15
C LEU A 499 0.95 0.46 10.51
N VAL A 500 1.06 -0.21 11.65
CA VAL A 500 -0.08 -0.90 12.28
C VAL A 500 -1.05 0.16 12.78
N ASP A 501 -2.34 -0.08 12.59
CA ASP A 501 -3.41 0.85 12.97
C ASP A 501 -3.33 1.23 14.46
N PRO A 502 -3.02 2.50 14.78
CA PRO A 502 -2.95 2.94 16.17
C PRO A 502 -4.32 3.33 16.75
N SER A 503 -5.41 3.15 16.01
CA SER A 503 -6.76 3.62 16.36
C SER A 503 -7.78 2.51 16.61
N SER A 504 -7.47 1.25 16.26
CA SER A 504 -8.40 0.13 16.36
C SER A 504 -7.99 -0.91 17.42
N PRO A 505 -8.97 -1.63 18.00
CA PRO A 505 -8.70 -2.74 18.90
C PRO A 505 -7.83 -3.84 18.27
N ILE A 506 -8.00 -4.11 16.97
CA ILE A 506 -7.18 -5.13 16.30
C ILE A 506 -5.72 -4.69 16.18
N GLY A 507 -5.46 -3.41 15.91
CA GLY A 507 -4.12 -2.84 15.95
C GLY A 507 -3.50 -2.87 17.35
N GLU A 508 -4.29 -2.67 18.41
CA GLU A 508 -3.85 -2.80 19.80
C GLU A 508 -3.44 -4.25 20.15
N GLU A 509 -4.07 -5.25 19.56
CA GLU A 509 -3.79 -6.68 19.81
C GLU A 509 -2.51 -7.19 19.12
N VAL A 510 -2.05 -6.55 18.04
CA VAL A 510 -0.84 -6.96 17.32
C VAL A 510 0.36 -7.03 18.26
N VAL A 511 1.01 -8.19 18.35
CA VAL A 511 2.15 -8.38 19.27
C VAL A 511 3.42 -7.77 18.67
N SER A 512 4.09 -6.87 19.39
CA SER A 512 5.36 -6.27 18.96
C SER A 512 6.58 -6.90 19.64
N THR A 513 7.76 -6.56 19.12
CA THR A 513 9.06 -6.98 19.67
C THR A 513 9.35 -6.44 21.07
N SER A 514 8.53 -5.54 21.64
CA SER A 514 8.65 -5.22 23.07
C SER A 514 8.16 -6.37 23.95
N ARG A 515 7.29 -7.24 23.43
CA ARG A 515 6.77 -8.41 24.16
C ARG A 515 7.33 -9.74 23.67
N VAL A 516 8.01 -9.78 22.54
CA VAL A 516 8.69 -10.99 22.03
C VAL A 516 10.18 -10.82 22.29
N PRO A 517 10.81 -11.65 23.14
CA PRO A 517 12.27 -11.70 23.23
C PRO A 517 12.87 -12.22 21.92
N PRO A 518 14.14 -11.90 21.60
CA PRO A 518 14.76 -12.41 20.39
C PRO A 518 14.67 -13.93 20.26
N GLN A 519 14.25 -14.37 19.08
CA GLN A 519 14.07 -15.78 18.73
C GLN A 519 15.32 -16.34 18.04
N GLN A 520 16.19 -15.47 17.54
CA GLN A 520 17.39 -15.79 16.78
C GLN A 520 18.38 -16.59 17.64
N ALA A 521 18.59 -17.87 17.29
CA ALA A 521 19.42 -18.78 18.06
C ALA A 521 20.88 -18.28 18.23
N ASP A 522 21.43 -17.63 17.22
CA ASP A 522 22.75 -17.02 17.28
C ASP A 522 22.78 -15.83 18.26
N TRP A 523 21.76 -14.96 18.26
CA TRP A 523 21.68 -13.84 19.21
C TRP A 523 21.60 -14.34 20.66
N ILE A 524 20.81 -15.38 20.89
CA ILE A 524 20.67 -16.04 22.20
C ILE A 524 22.02 -16.62 22.64
N ALA A 525 22.68 -17.38 21.76
CA ALA A 525 23.97 -17.99 22.05
C ALA A 525 25.05 -16.94 22.36
N ASP A 526 25.11 -15.86 21.58
CA ASP A 526 26.04 -14.75 21.77
C ASP A 526 25.79 -14.02 23.10
N ALA A 527 24.54 -13.73 23.44
CA ALA A 527 24.18 -13.12 24.71
C ALA A 527 24.59 -13.99 25.90
N TRP A 528 24.31 -15.30 25.84
CA TRP A 528 24.68 -16.24 26.91
C TRP A 528 26.19 -16.42 27.05
N ALA A 529 26.92 -16.44 25.94
CA ALA A 529 28.38 -16.48 25.94
C ALA A 529 28.99 -15.23 26.58
N LYS A 530 28.40 -14.05 26.32
CA LYS A 530 28.87 -12.75 26.84
C LYS A 530 28.53 -12.53 28.32
N ASP A 531 27.30 -12.83 28.71
CA ASP A 531 26.78 -12.50 30.04
C ASP A 531 27.09 -13.59 31.09
N GLY A 532 27.53 -14.78 30.67
CA GLY A 532 27.88 -15.89 31.56
C GLY A 532 26.70 -16.44 32.36
N GLN A 533 25.45 -16.15 31.96
CA GLN A 533 24.22 -16.58 32.65
C GLN A 533 23.90 -18.07 32.48
N PHE A 534 24.78 -18.85 31.84
CA PHE A 534 24.68 -20.30 31.91
C PHE A 534 24.98 -20.75 33.35
N PRO A 535 24.19 -21.65 33.96
CA PRO A 535 24.43 -22.14 35.31
C PRO A 535 25.67 -23.06 35.32
N LEU A 536 26.86 -22.47 35.22
CA LEU A 536 28.14 -23.11 35.42
C LEU A 536 28.73 -22.58 36.72
N ALA A 537 29.57 -23.40 37.36
CA ALA A 537 30.35 -22.93 38.48
C ALA A 537 31.15 -21.68 38.09
N ALA A 538 31.23 -20.70 39.01
CA ALA A 538 31.94 -19.45 38.79
C ALA A 538 33.36 -19.72 38.23
N GLY A 539 33.64 -19.19 37.03
CA GLY A 539 34.93 -19.33 36.36
C GLY A 539 35.00 -20.36 35.21
N GLN A 540 33.91 -21.05 34.87
CA GLN A 540 33.84 -21.90 33.67
C GLN A 540 33.01 -21.23 32.56
N GLN A 541 33.62 -21.04 31.38
CA GLN A 541 32.92 -20.69 30.15
C GLN A 541 32.68 -21.96 29.34
N LEU A 542 31.45 -22.16 28.85
CA LEU A 542 31.20 -23.22 27.86
C LEU A 542 31.81 -22.81 26.52
N PRO A 543 32.42 -23.75 25.77
CA PRO A 543 32.76 -23.52 24.37
C PRO A 543 31.52 -23.10 23.57
N ARG A 544 31.69 -22.23 22.57
CA ARG A 544 30.60 -21.72 21.73
C ARG A 544 29.77 -22.84 21.14
N GLU A 545 30.42 -23.92 20.71
CA GLU A 545 29.78 -25.08 20.08
C GLU A 545 28.81 -25.79 21.05
N MET A 546 29.09 -25.78 22.35
CA MET A 546 28.19 -26.34 23.36
C MET A 546 26.99 -25.42 23.62
N ILE A 547 27.21 -24.10 23.62
CA ILE A 547 26.12 -23.13 23.75
C ILE A 547 25.17 -23.27 22.55
N ASP A 548 25.71 -23.32 21.33
CA ASP A 548 24.92 -23.52 20.11
C ASP A 548 24.10 -24.82 20.16
N ALA A 549 24.70 -25.91 20.67
CA ALA A 549 24.00 -27.18 20.82
C ALA A 549 22.86 -27.14 21.86
N VAL A 550 22.99 -26.32 22.90
CA VAL A 550 21.93 -26.09 23.89
C VAL A 550 20.84 -25.21 23.31
N VAL A 551 21.21 -24.10 22.66
CA VAL A 551 20.23 -23.14 22.10
C VAL A 551 19.35 -23.78 21.04
N LYS A 552 19.90 -24.69 20.23
CA LYS A 552 19.12 -25.51 19.28
C LYS A 552 18.01 -26.36 19.92
N LYS A 553 18.03 -26.55 21.24
CA LYS A 553 17.03 -27.33 21.99
C LYS A 553 16.13 -26.47 22.88
N ILE A 554 16.26 -25.15 22.84
CA ILE A 554 15.44 -24.24 23.64
C ILE A 554 14.12 -24.00 22.92
N ASP A 555 13.02 -24.18 23.65
CA ASP A 555 11.69 -23.82 23.17
C ASP A 555 11.62 -22.31 22.87
N GLY A 556 11.29 -21.96 21.62
CA GLY A 556 11.18 -20.57 21.15
C GLY A 556 12.45 -20.00 20.51
N ALA A 557 13.59 -20.69 20.58
CA ALA A 557 14.73 -20.38 19.73
C ALA A 557 14.47 -20.86 18.29
N MET A 558 15.05 -20.17 17.32
CA MET A 558 14.90 -20.41 15.89
C MET A 558 16.26 -20.25 15.21
N THR A 559 16.71 -21.28 14.50
CA THR A 559 17.94 -21.18 13.69
C THR A 559 17.69 -20.41 12.40
N LEU A 560 18.72 -19.93 11.72
CA LEU A 560 18.55 -19.25 10.42
C LEU A 560 17.94 -20.18 9.36
N ASP A 561 18.37 -21.44 9.32
CA ASP A 561 17.85 -22.42 8.36
C ASP A 561 16.36 -22.67 8.60
N GLU A 562 15.98 -22.87 9.86
CA GLU A 562 14.59 -23.03 10.27
C GLU A 562 13.75 -21.76 10.00
N ALA A 563 14.31 -20.57 10.26
CA ALA A 563 13.64 -19.31 9.93
C ALA A 563 13.38 -19.16 8.43
N LYS A 564 14.31 -19.67 7.59
CA LYS A 564 14.15 -19.69 6.14
C LYS A 564 13.11 -20.72 5.69
N GLU A 565 13.02 -21.88 6.34
CA GLU A 565 11.97 -22.87 6.11
C GLU A 565 10.58 -22.29 6.46
N LEU A 566 10.42 -21.73 7.65
CA LEU A 566 9.18 -21.05 8.06
C LEU A 566 8.82 -19.86 7.18
N ARG A 567 9.83 -19.13 6.67
CA ARG A 567 9.59 -18.08 5.69
C ARG A 567 8.96 -18.63 4.41
N LEU A 568 9.37 -19.81 3.93
CA LEU A 568 8.77 -20.42 2.75
C LEU A 568 7.31 -20.80 3.04
N GLU A 569 7.02 -21.39 4.20
CA GLU A 569 5.65 -21.68 4.64
C GLU A 569 4.79 -20.42 4.71
N LEU A 570 5.30 -19.35 5.32
CA LEU A 570 4.63 -18.05 5.36
C LEU A 570 4.44 -17.50 3.95
N MET A 571 5.44 -17.55 3.07
CA MET A 571 5.31 -17.07 1.69
C MET A 571 4.26 -17.85 0.91
N ASP A 572 4.14 -19.16 1.14
CA ASP A 572 3.12 -20.00 0.50
C ASP A 572 1.72 -19.65 1.04
N GLU A 573 1.57 -19.46 2.36
CA GLU A 573 0.33 -18.92 2.96
C GLU A 573 -0.03 -17.56 2.33
N ARG A 574 0.92 -16.64 2.24
CA ARG A 574 0.67 -15.30 1.68
C ARG A 574 0.41 -15.32 0.18
N THR A 575 1.01 -16.25 -0.56
CA THR A 575 0.70 -16.41 -1.99
C THR A 575 -0.74 -16.87 -2.17
N SER A 576 -1.19 -17.87 -1.40
CA SER A 576 -2.58 -18.32 -1.41
C SER A 576 -3.53 -17.20 -0.98
N ALA A 577 -3.19 -16.50 0.10
CA ALA A 577 -4.00 -15.41 0.61
C ALA A 577 -4.02 -14.18 -0.30
N VAL A 578 -2.98 -13.92 -1.11
CA VAL A 578 -3.05 -12.89 -2.16
C VAL A 578 -4.11 -13.25 -3.19
N GLY A 579 -4.24 -14.53 -3.53
CA GLY A 579 -5.35 -15.02 -4.38
C GLY A 579 -6.72 -14.82 -3.71
N GLU A 580 -6.85 -15.18 -2.44
CA GLU A 580 -8.10 -14.99 -1.69
C GLU A 580 -8.43 -13.51 -1.45
N ILE A 581 -7.44 -12.65 -1.19
CA ILE A 581 -7.63 -11.20 -1.06
C ILE A 581 -8.03 -10.61 -2.40
N GLU A 582 -7.37 -11.00 -3.48
CA GLU A 582 -7.76 -10.61 -4.83
C GLU A 582 -9.22 -10.96 -5.06
N GLU A 583 -9.63 -12.20 -4.81
CA GLU A 583 -11.02 -12.63 -4.95
C GLU A 583 -11.95 -11.89 -3.97
N LEU A 584 -11.78 -12.06 -2.67
CA LEU A 584 -12.77 -11.61 -1.69
C LEU A 584 -12.84 -10.09 -1.54
N ALA A 585 -11.70 -9.39 -1.55
CA ALA A 585 -11.65 -7.95 -1.24
C ALA A 585 -11.59 -7.06 -2.48
N TYR A 586 -11.25 -7.59 -3.65
CA TYR A 586 -11.09 -6.78 -4.87
C TYR A 586 -11.98 -7.28 -6.01
N SER A 587 -11.60 -8.36 -6.67
CA SER A 587 -12.17 -8.81 -7.95
C SER A 587 -13.44 -9.67 -7.86
N GLY A 588 -13.73 -10.27 -6.72
CA GLY A 588 -14.88 -11.15 -6.51
C GLY A 588 -16.18 -10.41 -6.20
N ALA A 589 -16.08 -9.14 -5.76
CA ALA A 589 -17.19 -8.21 -5.88
C ALA A 589 -17.39 -7.92 -7.37
N THR A 590 -18.53 -8.35 -7.92
CA THR A 590 -18.83 -8.21 -9.33
C THR A 590 -20.00 -7.27 -9.57
N TYR A 591 -19.96 -6.59 -10.70
CA TYR A 591 -21.10 -5.78 -11.14
C TYR A 591 -22.14 -6.68 -11.82
N ASN A 592 -23.31 -6.87 -11.20
CA ASN A 592 -24.40 -7.72 -11.72
C ASN A 592 -25.76 -7.01 -11.58
N LEU A 593 -26.45 -6.85 -12.71
CA LEU A 593 -27.74 -6.16 -12.80
C LEU A 593 -28.97 -7.03 -12.46
N CYS A 594 -28.78 -8.33 -12.18
CA CYS A 594 -29.87 -9.30 -12.06
C CYS A 594 -30.42 -9.49 -10.63
N GLU A 595 -29.86 -8.86 -9.60
CA GLU A 595 -30.15 -9.18 -8.19
C GLU A 595 -31.06 -8.19 -7.43
N HIS A 596 -31.81 -7.33 -8.13
CA HIS A 596 -32.89 -6.53 -7.51
C HIS A 596 -34.25 -6.74 -8.18
#